data_AF-T0YY23-F1
#
_entry.id   AF-T0YY23-F1
#
_cell.length_a   1.000
_cell.length_b   1.000
_cell.length_c   1.000
_cell.angle_alpha   90.00
_cell.angle_beta   90.00
_cell.angle_gamma   90.00
#
_symmetry.space_group_name_H-M   'P 1'
#
loop_
_entity.id
_entity.type
_entity.pdbx_description
1 polymer ?
#
loop_
_entity_poly.entity_id
_entity_poly.type
_entity_poly.pdbx_seq_one_letter_code
_entity_poly.pdbx_strand_id
1 'polypeptide(L)'
;MFPGGVNSPVRYYEPYPRYISRGEGSRIFDIDGNKYTDYCLAYGPLILGHAHPSMKRALERAGEIGINFGAPTEYEVELGSTIKSAIPMIQKIRFTSSGTEATMHAVRLARSYTNRKVIVKAEGCFHGSHDYALIKAGSGALTLGTPSSPGIPEEVS
;
A
#
# COMPACT_ATOMS: atom_id res chain seq x y z
N MET A 1 22.84 -3.37 3.06
CA MET A 1 22.15 -3.61 1.78
C MET A 1 21.09 -2.55 1.52
N PHE A 2 20.11 -2.37 2.41
CA PHE A 2 19.04 -1.37 2.25
C PHE A 2 19.35 -0.07 3.01
N PRO A 3 18.93 1.11 2.51
CA PRO A 3 18.98 2.37 3.26
C PRO A 3 18.25 2.25 4.60
N GLY A 4 18.91 2.59 5.71
CA GLY A 4 18.35 2.41 7.05
C GLY A 4 18.07 0.94 7.44
N GLY A 5 18.59 -0.03 6.68
CA GLY A 5 18.39 -1.46 6.93
C GLY A 5 17.01 -2.00 6.55
N VAL A 6 16.11 -1.18 6.00
CA VAL A 6 14.70 -1.54 5.74
C VAL A 6 14.22 -1.10 4.37
N ASN A 7 13.18 -1.76 3.85
CA ASN A 7 12.53 -1.41 2.56
C ASN A 7 11.31 -0.48 2.71
N SER A 8 10.97 -0.09 3.94
CA SER A 8 9.93 0.90 4.23
C SER A 8 10.31 1.62 5.52
N PRO A 9 10.35 2.96 5.57
CA PRO A 9 10.91 3.71 6.70
C PRO A 9 10.32 3.33 8.06
N VAL A 10 9.00 3.12 8.11
CA VAL A 10 8.26 2.76 9.34
C VAL A 10 8.70 1.42 9.95
N ARG A 11 9.39 0.57 9.18
CA ARG A 11 9.89 -0.71 9.69
C ARG A 11 11.14 -0.54 10.55
N TYR A 12 11.81 0.61 10.50
CA TYR A 12 12.92 0.90 11.40
C TYR A 12 12.41 1.50 12.71
N TYR A 13 12.88 0.98 13.83
CA TYR A 13 12.65 1.52 15.17
C TYR A 13 13.80 1.12 16.09
N GLU A 14 14.05 1.93 17.11
CA GLU A 14 15.07 1.65 18.12
C GLU A 14 14.60 0.54 19.09
N PRO A 15 15.54 -0.23 19.66
CA PRO A 15 16.98 -0.24 19.36
C PRO A 15 17.33 -0.92 18.03
N TYR A 16 16.47 -1.81 17.55
CA TYR A 16 16.56 -2.45 16.25
C TYR A 16 15.19 -3.06 15.86
N PRO A 17 14.90 -3.20 14.56
CA PRO A 17 13.66 -3.81 14.10
C PRO A 17 13.65 -5.32 14.33
N ARG A 18 12.49 -5.86 14.70
CA ARG A 18 12.26 -7.31 14.79
C ARG A 18 12.12 -7.91 13.40
N TYR A 19 12.82 -9.02 13.19
CA TYR A 19 12.70 -9.84 11.99
C TYR A 19 11.62 -10.89 12.22
N ILE A 20 10.55 -10.86 11.42
CA ILE A 20 9.42 -11.77 11.53
C ILE A 20 9.66 -13.02 10.68
N SER A 21 9.50 -14.20 11.29
CA SER A 21 9.70 -15.51 10.64
C SER A 21 8.40 -16.08 10.08
N ARG A 22 7.28 -15.93 10.79
CA ARG A 22 5.96 -16.42 10.36
C ARG A 22 4.82 -15.65 11.03
N GLY A 23 3.62 -15.80 10.46
CA GLY A 23 2.37 -15.33 11.04
C GLY A 23 1.26 -16.38 10.92
N GLU A 24 0.35 -16.40 11.88
CA GLU A 24 -0.81 -17.29 11.90
C GLU A 24 -1.96 -16.66 12.68
N GLY A 25 -3.13 -16.51 12.03
CA GLY A 25 -4.28 -15.84 12.63
C GLY A 25 -3.92 -14.42 13.08
N SER A 26 -4.18 -14.09 14.35
CA SER A 26 -3.84 -12.78 14.93
C SER A 26 -2.42 -12.69 15.50
N ARG A 27 -1.53 -13.64 15.16
CA ARG A 27 -0.20 -13.76 15.78
C ARG A 27 0.92 -13.66 14.75
N ILE A 28 2.03 -13.06 15.18
CA ILE A 28 3.31 -13.09 14.47
C ILE A 28 4.40 -13.64 15.40
N PHE A 29 5.41 -14.23 14.79
CA PHE A 29 6.54 -14.85 15.46
C PHE A 29 7.82 -14.28 14.88
N ASP A 30 8.76 -13.85 15.72
CA ASP A 30 10.07 -13.42 15.25
C ASP A 30 11.02 -14.59 15.02
N ILE A 31 12.22 -14.30 14.53
CA ILE A 31 13.27 -15.31 14.27
C ILE A 31 13.86 -15.91 15.55
N ASP A 32 13.69 -15.24 16.69
CA ASP A 32 14.16 -15.70 18.01
C ASP A 32 13.10 -16.57 18.73
N GLY A 33 11.94 -16.77 18.10
CA GLY A 33 10.85 -17.61 18.61
C GLY A 33 9.86 -16.87 19.53
N ASN A 34 9.99 -15.56 19.70
CA ASN A 34 9.01 -14.79 20.48
C ASN A 34 7.68 -14.69 19.71
N LYS A 35 6.58 -14.62 20.46
CA LYS A 35 5.21 -14.56 19.94
C LYS A 35 4.52 -13.27 20.33
N TYR A 36 3.85 -12.64 19.38
CA TYR A 36 3.16 -11.37 19.59
C TYR A 36 1.69 -11.45 19.14
N THR A 37 0.81 -10.70 19.80
CA THR A 37 -0.48 -10.33 19.19
C THR A 37 -0.19 -9.25 18.14
N ASP A 38 -0.58 -9.48 16.89
CA ASP A 38 -0.36 -8.51 15.83
C ASP A 38 -1.57 -7.57 15.70
N TYR A 39 -1.38 -6.34 16.17
CA TYR A 39 -2.31 -5.23 15.95
C TYR A 39 -1.92 -4.36 14.74
N CYS A 40 -0.75 -4.57 14.16
CA CYS A 40 -0.29 -3.83 12.98
C CYS A 40 -0.95 -4.39 11.72
N LEU A 41 -1.04 -5.73 11.60
CA LEU A 41 -1.72 -6.42 10.49
C LEU A 41 -1.26 -5.92 9.11
N ALA A 42 0.06 -5.73 8.98
CA ALA A 42 0.70 -5.14 7.82
C ALA A 42 0.13 -3.77 7.39
N TYR A 43 -0.28 -2.96 8.35
CA TYR A 43 -0.92 -1.65 8.15
C TYR A 43 -2.32 -1.74 7.50
N GLY A 44 -3.02 -2.86 7.69
CA GLY A 44 -4.44 -3.01 7.30
C GLY A 44 -4.81 -4.22 6.43
N PRO A 45 -4.03 -4.67 5.43
CA PRO A 45 -4.46 -5.69 4.47
C PRO A 45 -4.86 -7.04 5.09
N LEU A 46 -4.34 -7.36 6.26
CA LEU A 46 -4.52 -8.67 6.91
C LEU A 46 -5.76 -8.70 7.81
N ILE A 47 -6.91 -8.25 7.31
CA ILE A 47 -8.17 -8.19 8.07
C ILE A 47 -8.67 -9.59 8.52
N LEU A 48 -8.36 -10.63 7.75
CA LEU A 48 -8.66 -12.03 8.10
C LEU A 48 -7.54 -12.70 8.92
N GLY A 49 -6.52 -11.95 9.31
CA GLY A 49 -5.31 -12.46 9.94
C GLY A 49 -4.32 -13.09 8.97
N HIS A 50 -3.19 -13.52 9.52
CA HIS A 50 -2.11 -14.16 8.80
C HIS A 50 -2.47 -15.58 8.39
N ALA A 51 -2.03 -16.00 7.19
CA ALA A 51 -2.18 -17.35 6.69
C ALA A 51 -3.63 -17.89 6.82
N HIS A 52 -4.62 -17.08 6.46
CA HIS A 52 -6.01 -17.50 6.46
C HIS A 52 -6.23 -18.69 5.50
N PRO A 53 -6.90 -19.80 5.91
CA PRO A 53 -6.99 -21.02 5.11
C PRO A 53 -7.57 -20.81 3.70
N SER A 54 -8.59 -19.96 3.55
CA SER A 54 -9.16 -19.66 2.23
C SER A 54 -8.21 -18.90 1.32
N MET A 55 -7.36 -18.02 1.88
CA MET A 55 -6.36 -17.29 1.10
C MET A 55 -5.24 -18.21 0.64
N LYS A 56 -4.78 -19.14 1.51
CA LYS A 56 -3.80 -20.16 1.14
C LYS A 56 -4.25 -21.00 -0.04
N ARG A 57 -5.47 -21.56 0.03
CA ARG A 57 -6.03 -22.37 -1.07
C ARG A 57 -6.17 -21.58 -2.38
N ALA A 58 -6.56 -20.30 -2.31
CA ALA A 58 -6.66 -19.45 -3.49
C ALA A 58 -5.29 -19.20 -4.12
N LEU A 59 -4.25 -18.94 -3.31
CA LEU A 59 -2.88 -18.75 -3.79
C LEU A 59 -2.27 -20.02 -4.37
N GLU A 60 -2.48 -21.18 -3.73
CA GLU A 60 -2.04 -22.48 -4.24
C GLU A 60 -2.60 -22.74 -5.64
N ARG A 61 -3.92 -22.57 -5.80
CA ARG A 61 -4.58 -22.71 -7.10
C ARG A 61 -4.09 -21.71 -8.14
N ALA A 62 -3.84 -20.46 -7.76
CA ALA A 62 -3.26 -19.46 -8.67
C ALA A 62 -1.85 -19.86 -9.13
N GLY A 63 -1.05 -20.46 -8.24
CA GLY A 63 0.28 -20.99 -8.57
C GLY A 63 0.26 -22.12 -9.59
N GLU A 64 -0.79 -22.95 -9.59
CA GLU A 64 -0.97 -24.05 -10.56
C GLU A 64 -1.31 -23.55 -11.97
N ILE A 65 -2.06 -22.44 -12.08
CA ILE A 65 -2.55 -21.90 -13.36
C ILE A 65 -1.55 -20.91 -13.96
N GLY A 66 -0.78 -20.23 -13.11
CA GLY A 66 0.08 -19.11 -13.46
C GLY A 66 -0.42 -17.80 -12.84
N ILE A 67 0.52 -16.95 -12.41
CA ILE A 67 0.22 -15.75 -11.60
C ILE A 67 0.23 -14.44 -12.39
N ASN A 68 0.74 -14.44 -13.62
CA ASN A 68 0.77 -13.26 -14.49
C ASN A 68 0.84 -13.70 -15.95
N PHE A 69 -0.05 -13.15 -16.78
CA PHE A 69 -0.23 -13.55 -18.18
C PHE A 69 0.08 -12.43 -19.18
N GLY A 70 0.28 -11.19 -18.72
CA GLY A 70 0.42 -10.02 -19.61
C GLY A 70 -0.81 -9.77 -20.50
N ALA A 71 -1.95 -10.40 -20.20
CA ALA A 71 -3.20 -10.35 -20.95
C ALA A 71 -4.40 -10.33 -19.99
N PRO A 72 -5.59 -9.87 -20.44
CA PRO A 72 -6.78 -9.85 -19.59
C PRO A 72 -7.19 -11.23 -19.08
N THR A 73 -7.75 -11.28 -17.88
CA THR A 73 -8.26 -12.50 -17.23
C THR A 73 -9.68 -12.31 -16.70
N GLU A 74 -10.47 -13.38 -16.59
CA GLU A 74 -11.80 -13.28 -15.96
C GLU A 74 -11.76 -12.82 -14.50
N TYR A 75 -10.66 -13.11 -13.79
CA TYR A 75 -10.44 -12.70 -12.40
C TYR A 75 -10.44 -11.17 -12.22
N GLU A 76 -9.97 -10.40 -13.20
CA GLU A 76 -10.01 -8.93 -13.10
C GLU A 76 -11.44 -8.39 -13.24
N VAL A 77 -12.29 -9.07 -14.02
CA VAL A 77 -13.72 -8.73 -14.19
C VAL A 77 -14.50 -9.10 -12.92
N GLU A 78 -14.24 -10.28 -12.37
CA GLU A 78 -14.87 -10.74 -11.13
C GLU A 78 -14.54 -9.80 -9.97
N LEU A 79 -13.26 -9.53 -9.72
CA LEU A 79 -12.82 -8.62 -8.65
C LEU A 79 -13.39 -7.21 -8.86
N GLY A 80 -13.35 -6.70 -10.10
CA GLY A 80 -13.92 -5.40 -10.43
C GLY A 80 -15.42 -5.32 -10.13
N SER A 81 -16.16 -6.40 -10.42
CA SER A 81 -17.58 -6.50 -10.13
C SER A 81 -17.85 -6.53 -8.63
N THR A 82 -17.10 -7.34 -7.86
CA THR A 82 -17.21 -7.38 -6.40
C THR A 82 -16.98 -6.01 -5.76
N ILE A 83 -15.94 -5.28 -6.20
CA ILE A 83 -15.63 -3.94 -5.66
C ILE A 83 -16.75 -2.96 -6.00
N LYS A 84 -17.27 -2.98 -7.24
CA LYS A 84 -18.39 -2.11 -7.63
C LYS A 84 -19.67 -2.40 -6.84
N SER A 85 -19.95 -3.67 -6.53
CA SER A 85 -21.08 -4.04 -5.68
C SER A 85 -20.92 -3.51 -4.24
N ALA A 86 -19.70 -3.52 -3.70
CA ALA A 86 -19.41 -3.00 -2.37
C ALA A 86 -19.36 -1.46 -2.31
N ILE A 87 -18.97 -0.80 -3.41
CA ILE A 87 -18.83 0.66 -3.53
C ILE A 87 -19.61 1.15 -4.77
N PRO A 88 -20.95 1.32 -4.67
CA PRO A 88 -21.82 1.52 -5.82
C PRO A 88 -21.55 2.78 -6.66
N MET A 89 -20.84 3.77 -6.10
CA MET A 89 -20.47 5.00 -6.81
C MET A 89 -19.37 4.79 -7.86
N ILE A 90 -18.65 3.65 -7.84
CA ILE A 90 -17.62 3.35 -8.83
C ILE A 90 -18.29 2.91 -10.14
N GLN A 91 -18.19 3.76 -11.17
CA GLN A 91 -18.70 3.44 -12.52
C GLN A 91 -17.70 2.59 -13.32
N LYS A 92 -16.41 2.98 -13.30
CA LYS A 92 -15.28 2.31 -13.96
C LYS A 92 -14.12 2.16 -12.97
N ILE A 93 -13.36 1.08 -13.09
CA ILE A 93 -12.21 0.77 -12.22
C ILE A 93 -10.96 0.48 -13.05
N ARG A 94 -9.79 0.80 -12.47
CA ARG A 94 -8.48 0.44 -12.99
C ARG A 94 -7.63 -0.09 -11.84
N PHE A 95 -7.11 -1.30 -11.96
CA PHE A 95 -6.17 -1.86 -11.00
C PHE A 95 -4.77 -1.30 -11.21
N THR A 96 -4.03 -1.17 -10.10
CA THR A 96 -2.64 -0.71 -10.02
C THR A 96 -1.91 -1.56 -8.98
N SER A 97 -0.59 -1.48 -8.91
CA SER A 97 0.21 -2.33 -8.04
C SER A 97 0.36 -1.77 -6.62
N SER A 98 0.02 -0.51 -6.37
CA SER A 98 0.12 0.10 -5.04
C SER A 98 -0.84 1.26 -4.82
N GLY A 99 -1.04 1.62 -3.55
CA GLY A 99 -1.76 2.85 -3.18
C GLY A 99 -1.12 4.13 -3.74
N THR A 100 0.21 4.17 -3.86
CA THR A 100 0.96 5.29 -4.46
C THR A 100 0.60 5.47 -5.94
N GLU A 101 0.50 4.38 -6.70
CA GLU A 101 0.12 4.46 -8.11
C GLU A 101 -1.34 4.86 -8.28
N ALA A 102 -2.22 4.32 -7.43
CA ALA A 102 -3.64 4.66 -7.43
C ALA A 102 -3.86 6.18 -7.23
N THR A 103 -3.24 6.78 -6.22
CA THR A 103 -3.37 8.21 -5.93
C THR A 103 -2.66 9.08 -6.98
N MET A 104 -1.49 8.66 -7.46
CA MET A 104 -0.78 9.35 -8.55
C MET A 104 -1.66 9.43 -9.81
N HIS A 105 -2.29 8.32 -10.21
CA HIS A 105 -3.18 8.31 -11.36
C HIS A 105 -4.48 9.07 -11.12
N ALA A 106 -5.04 9.02 -9.91
CA ALA A 106 -6.23 9.80 -9.56
C ALA A 106 -5.98 11.31 -9.66
N VAL A 107 -4.84 11.81 -9.15
CA VAL A 107 -4.42 13.21 -9.29
C VAL A 107 -4.29 13.59 -10.76
N ARG A 108 -3.62 12.76 -11.56
CA ARG A 108 -3.45 13.00 -13.00
C ARG A 108 -4.80 13.08 -13.72
N LEU A 109 -5.71 12.15 -13.42
CA LEU A 109 -7.05 12.11 -13.99
C LEU A 109 -7.88 13.35 -13.60
N ALA A 110 -7.85 13.75 -12.33
CA ALA A 110 -8.57 14.93 -11.86
C ALA A 110 -8.11 16.20 -12.57
N ARG A 111 -6.79 16.37 -12.72
CA ARG A 111 -6.22 17.51 -13.47
C ARG A 111 -6.61 17.48 -14.94
N SER A 112 -6.50 16.33 -15.62
CA SER A 112 -6.87 16.23 -17.03
C SER A 112 -8.35 16.46 -17.28
N TYR A 113 -9.21 15.99 -16.37
CA TYR A 113 -10.66 16.15 -16.48
C TYR A 113 -11.11 17.59 -16.25
N THR A 114 -10.51 18.28 -15.27
CA THR A 114 -10.92 19.63 -14.88
C THR A 114 -10.11 20.75 -15.54
N ASN A 115 -8.99 20.43 -16.17
CA ASN A 115 -7.95 21.35 -16.64
C ASN A 115 -7.44 22.31 -15.54
N ARG A 116 -7.51 21.90 -14.27
CA ARG A 116 -7.02 22.66 -13.12
C ARG A 116 -5.68 22.13 -12.65
N LYS A 117 -4.81 23.04 -12.19
CA LYS A 117 -3.47 22.70 -11.69
C LYS A 117 -3.46 22.32 -10.21
N VAL A 118 -4.27 23.00 -9.40
CA VAL A 118 -4.23 22.89 -7.94
C VAL A 118 -4.98 21.63 -7.46
N ILE A 119 -4.37 20.92 -6.52
CA ILE A 119 -4.97 19.83 -5.75
C ILE A 119 -4.89 20.22 -4.28
N VAL A 120 -5.96 19.99 -3.52
CA VAL A 120 -5.99 20.24 -2.08
C VAL A 120 -5.72 18.93 -1.34
N LYS A 121 -4.82 18.96 -0.36
CA LYS A 121 -4.61 17.88 0.61
C LYS A 121 -4.60 18.45 2.03
N ALA A 122 -4.98 17.62 3.00
CA ALA A 122 -4.82 17.96 4.40
C ALA A 122 -3.38 17.68 4.87
N GLU A 123 -2.87 18.50 5.78
CA GLU A 123 -1.59 18.26 6.45
C GLU A 123 -1.65 16.96 7.28
N GLY A 124 -0.55 16.21 7.32
CA GLY A 124 -0.49 14.92 8.02
C GLY A 124 -1.12 13.74 7.27
N CYS A 125 -1.95 13.96 6.24
CA CYS A 125 -2.41 12.88 5.37
C CYS A 125 -1.28 12.36 4.50
N PHE A 126 -1.19 11.02 4.39
CA PHE A 126 -0.25 10.31 3.53
C PHE A 126 -1.00 9.65 2.38
N HIS A 127 -0.61 9.96 1.14
CA HIS A 127 -1.22 9.44 -0.08
C HIS A 127 -0.22 8.73 -0.98
N GLY A 128 0.85 8.17 -0.40
CA GLY A 128 1.88 7.46 -1.13
C GLY A 128 3.11 8.31 -1.42
N SER A 129 4.12 7.67 -1.99
CA SER A 129 5.44 8.24 -2.23
C SER A 129 5.58 8.74 -3.67
N HIS A 130 4.86 9.80 -4.01
CA HIS A 130 4.97 10.51 -5.29
C HIS A 130 4.97 12.02 -5.05
N ASP A 131 5.52 12.80 -5.99
CA ASP A 131 5.80 14.23 -5.81
C ASP A 131 4.58 15.04 -5.35
N TYR A 132 3.40 14.80 -5.95
CA TYR A 132 2.17 15.51 -5.56
C TYR A 132 1.66 15.23 -4.14
N ALA A 133 2.14 14.16 -3.48
CA ALA A 133 1.68 13.74 -2.15
C ALA A 133 2.70 14.03 -1.05
N LEU A 134 3.97 14.27 -1.38
CA LEU A 134 5.08 14.40 -0.44
C LEU A 134 5.33 15.85 0.03
N ILE A 135 4.29 16.69 0.00
CA ILE A 135 4.30 18.07 0.54
C ILE A 135 3.50 18.07 1.84
N LYS A 136 4.18 18.38 2.96
CA LYS A 136 3.60 18.28 4.30
C LYS A 136 2.87 16.95 4.54
N ALA A 137 3.53 15.87 4.14
CA ALA A 137 3.01 14.51 4.31
C ALA A 137 3.22 14.05 5.76
N GLY A 138 2.25 13.32 6.31
CA GLY A 138 2.47 12.56 7.54
C GLY A 138 3.23 11.26 7.27
N SER A 139 3.36 10.41 8.30
CA SER A 139 4.11 9.13 8.25
C SER A 139 5.63 9.32 8.21
N GLY A 140 6.37 8.42 7.54
CA GLY A 140 7.84 8.35 7.52
C GLY A 140 8.59 9.65 7.18
N ALA A 141 7.93 10.63 6.53
CA ALA A 141 8.48 11.97 6.33
C ALA A 141 8.69 12.71 7.67
N LEU A 142 7.82 12.49 8.66
CA LEU A 142 7.99 13.00 10.03
C LEU A 142 9.10 12.27 10.79
N THR A 143 9.40 11.02 10.44
CA THR A 143 10.48 10.23 11.07
C THR A 143 11.85 10.87 10.86
N LEU A 144 12.03 11.64 9.78
CA LEU A 144 13.28 12.35 9.44
C LEU A 144 13.22 13.86 9.71
N GLY A 145 12.16 14.36 10.36
CA GLY A 145 12.07 15.75 10.81
C GLY A 145 11.78 16.80 9.72
N THR A 146 11.52 16.40 8.47
CA THR A 146 11.14 17.34 7.39
C THR A 146 9.79 16.94 6.77
N PRO A 147 8.77 17.82 6.81
CA PRO A 147 7.42 17.49 6.35
C PRO A 147 7.31 17.36 4.82
N SER A 148 8.33 17.83 4.07
CA SER A 148 8.44 17.69 2.61
C SER A 148 9.73 16.96 2.24
N SER A 149 9.66 16.08 1.24
CA SER A 149 10.85 15.36 0.75
C SER A 149 11.76 16.29 -0.05
N PRO A 150 13.09 16.28 0.18
CA PRO A 150 14.03 16.88 -0.75
C PRO A 150 13.88 16.26 -2.16
N GLY A 151 14.12 17.05 -3.20
CA GLY A 151 14.09 16.60 -4.60
C GLY A 151 12.75 16.75 -5.33
N ILE A 152 11.70 17.23 -4.67
CA ILE A 152 10.44 17.61 -5.33
C ILE A 152 10.66 18.94 -6.08
N PRO A 153 10.34 19.03 -7.40
CA PRO A 153 10.45 20.28 -8.14
C PRO A 153 9.50 21.37 -7.63
N GLU A 154 9.90 22.65 -7.73
CA GLU A 154 9.09 23.79 -7.31
C GLU A 154 7.75 23.87 -8.04
N GLU A 155 7.68 23.41 -9.28
CA GLU A 155 6.45 23.42 -10.09
C GLU A 155 5.37 22.47 -9.57
N VAL A 156 5.76 21.52 -8.74
CA VAL A 156 4.89 20.52 -8.12
C VAL A 156 4.56 20.86 -6.66
N SER A 157 5.32 21.79 -6.07
CA SER A 157 5.32 22.19 -4.65
C SER A 157 4.14 23.08 -4.26
#